data_AF-A0A101JU66-F1
#
_entry.id   AF-A0A101JU66-F1
#
_cell.length_a   1.000
_cell.length_b   1.000
_cell.length_c   1.000
_cell.angle_alpha   90.00
_cell.angle_beta   90.00
_cell.angle_gamma   90.00
#
_symmetry.space_group_name_H-M   'P 1'
#
loop_
_entity.id
_entity.type
_entity.pdbx_description
1 polymer ?
#
loop_
_entity_poly.entity_id
_entity_poly.type
_entity_poly.pdbx_seq_one_letter_code
_entity_poly.pdbx_strand_id
1 'polypeptide(L)'
;MSSSRPASLPFSKPVIIADKMICAGVLLSLGFSGVRDDFSMVALYILLYPYLTSRRQAIRHLLAVSLVACCWFFIAKGQYGYNREILLIGGYTVYPLFAWAAGLFGVYLMYSCWVRIFPNRTLTGRLIFFVVLYWSLLFGSEIVACHYFHFRNIATANYAGLPLVNCIHVPGWMQAAYLLNGPIYFLICEFSGFADPNIPMRAALPR
;
A
#
# COMPACT_ATOMS: atom_id res chain seq x y z
N MET A 1 -19.07 -31.57 20.34
CA MET A 1 -18.36 -31.20 19.09
C MET A 1 -17.16 -30.34 19.45
N SER A 2 -15.97 -30.95 19.44
CA SER A 2 -14.70 -30.26 19.76
C SER A 2 -14.25 -29.48 18.53
N SER A 3 -14.34 -28.14 18.57
CA SER A 3 -13.73 -27.31 17.53
C SER A 3 -12.23 -27.28 17.78
N SER A 4 -11.48 -28.16 17.10
CA SER A 4 -10.04 -28.05 17.01
C SER A 4 -9.70 -26.74 16.28
N ARG A 5 -9.40 -25.68 17.03
CA ARG A 5 -8.82 -24.46 16.46
C ARG A 5 -7.55 -24.87 15.74
N PRO A 6 -7.38 -24.55 14.45
CA PRO A 6 -6.12 -24.80 13.78
C PRO A 6 -5.04 -24.04 14.54
N ALA A 7 -4.03 -24.78 15.01
CA ALA A 7 -2.86 -24.19 15.64
C ALA A 7 -2.28 -23.17 14.65
N SER A 8 -2.26 -21.89 15.05
CA SER A 8 -1.65 -20.83 14.27
C SER A 8 -0.20 -21.22 14.02
N LEU A 9 0.12 -21.64 12.79
CA LEU A 9 1.49 -22.02 12.43
C LEU A 9 2.38 -20.79 12.70
N PRO A 10 3.41 -20.91 13.55
CA PRO A 10 4.33 -19.83 13.77
C PRO A 10 4.99 -19.51 12.43
N PHE A 11 4.87 -18.26 11.98
CA PHE A 11 5.59 -17.77 10.81
C PHE A 11 7.05 -18.20 10.92
N SER A 12 7.59 -18.81 9.86
CA SER A 12 9.03 -19.12 9.84
C SER A 12 9.79 -17.81 10.02
N LYS A 13 10.67 -17.73 11.03
CA LYS A 13 11.53 -16.57 11.32
C LYS A 13 12.04 -15.77 10.09
N PRO A 14 12.49 -16.39 8.98
CA PRO A 14 12.94 -15.65 7.78
C PRO A 14 11.88 -14.76 7.13
N VAL A 15 10.59 -15.13 7.21
CA VAL A 15 9.47 -14.35 6.66
C VAL A 15 9.29 -13.03 7.42
N ILE A 16 9.35 -13.10 8.75
CA ILE A 16 9.23 -11.91 9.61
C ILE A 16 10.41 -10.96 9.38
N ILE A 17 11.62 -11.49 9.17
CA ILE A 17 12.81 -10.70 8.90
C ILE A 17 12.67 -9.96 7.57
N ALA A 18 12.20 -10.62 6.53
CA ALA A 18 12.05 -10.01 5.22
C ALA A 18 10.90 -8.99 5.17
N ASP A 19 9.78 -9.23 5.87
CA ASP A 19 8.73 -8.22 6.05
C ASP A 19 9.28 -6.98 6.79
N LYS A 20 10.14 -7.17 7.80
CA LYS A 20 10.86 -6.07 8.46
C LYS A 20 11.84 -5.35 7.53
N MET A 21 12.52 -6.07 6.63
CA MET A 21 13.44 -5.47 5.66
C MET A 21 12.71 -4.68 4.57
N ILE A 22 11.52 -5.12 4.15
CA ILE A 22 10.66 -4.36 3.22
C ILE A 22 10.17 -3.08 3.90
N CYS A 23 9.68 -3.17 5.14
CA CYS A 23 9.30 -1.99 5.92
C CYS A 23 10.49 -1.03 6.12
N ALA A 24 11.68 -1.56 6.42
CA ALA A 24 12.90 -0.76 6.53
C ALA A 24 13.32 -0.15 5.18
N GLY A 25 13.17 -0.88 4.07
CA GLY A 25 13.43 -0.37 2.72
C GLY A 25 12.51 0.77 2.33
N VAL A 26 11.21 0.66 2.65
CA VAL A 26 10.25 1.76 2.51
C VAL A 26 10.72 2.98 3.31
N LEU A 27 11.10 2.80 4.57
CA LEU A 27 11.55 3.90 5.43
C LEU A 27 12.88 4.53 4.96
N LEU A 28 13.83 3.73 4.48
CA LEU A 28 15.11 4.20 3.96
C LEU A 28 14.95 4.93 2.62
N SER A 29 13.98 4.54 1.79
CA SER A 29 13.66 5.20 0.52
C SER A 29 13.16 6.64 0.69
N LEU A 30 12.76 7.03 1.91
CA LEU A 30 12.22 8.36 2.19
C LEU A 30 13.27 9.44 2.45
N GLY A 31 14.57 9.14 2.53
CA GLY A 31 15.55 10.24 2.68
C GLY A 31 16.99 9.92 3.00
N PHE A 32 17.43 8.66 2.97
CA PHE A 32 18.81 8.30 3.36
C PHE A 32 19.75 7.97 2.20
N SER A 33 19.26 7.88 0.96
CA SER A 33 20.09 7.54 -0.19
C SER A 33 20.24 8.74 -1.12
N GLY A 34 21.45 9.01 -1.62
CA GLY A 34 21.67 9.85 -2.82
C GLY A 34 21.04 9.28 -4.11
N VAL A 35 20.22 8.24 -3.99
CA VAL A 35 19.40 7.65 -5.03
C VAL A 35 18.05 8.38 -5.03
N ARG A 36 17.59 8.77 -6.21
CA ARG A 36 16.31 9.48 -6.38
C ARG A 36 15.13 8.66 -5.82
N ASP A 37 14.21 9.36 -5.16
CA ASP A 37 13.06 8.80 -4.42
C ASP A 37 12.20 7.85 -5.28
N ASP A 38 12.06 8.18 -6.56
CA ASP A 38 11.32 7.43 -7.57
C ASP A 38 11.95 6.08 -7.92
N PHE A 39 13.26 6.02 -8.11
CA PHE A 39 13.97 4.76 -8.36
C PHE A 39 13.90 3.83 -7.16
N SER A 40 14.00 4.38 -5.95
CA SER A 40 13.84 3.60 -4.72
C SER A 40 12.44 2.98 -4.63
N MET A 41 11.38 3.73 -4.97
CA MET A 41 10.00 3.22 -4.98
C MET A 41 9.78 2.17 -6.08
N VAL A 42 10.31 2.39 -7.28
CA VAL A 42 10.26 1.42 -8.40
C VAL A 42 11.00 0.13 -8.01
N ALA A 43 12.21 0.25 -7.48
CA ALA A 43 13.02 -0.88 -7.07
C ALA A 43 12.33 -1.67 -5.95
N LEU A 44 11.81 -1.00 -4.93
CA LEU A 44 11.01 -1.61 -3.87
C LEU A 44 9.87 -2.43 -4.47
N TYR A 45 9.07 -1.81 -5.35
CA TYR A 45 7.92 -2.47 -5.97
C TYR A 45 8.33 -3.69 -6.82
N ILE A 46 9.39 -3.58 -7.61
CA ILE A 46 9.91 -4.70 -8.41
C ILE A 46 10.40 -5.83 -7.50
N LEU A 47 11.11 -5.50 -6.41
CA LEU A 47 11.65 -6.47 -5.45
C LEU A 47 10.57 -7.19 -4.63
N LEU A 48 9.33 -6.67 -4.57
CA LEU A 48 8.19 -7.41 -4.03
C LEU A 48 7.93 -8.69 -4.85
N TYR A 49 8.08 -8.69 -6.17
CA TYR A 49 7.82 -9.88 -6.99
C TYR A 49 8.70 -11.10 -6.65
N PRO A 50 10.04 -11.03 -6.70
CA PRO A 50 10.90 -12.16 -6.36
C PRO A 50 10.70 -12.60 -4.91
N TYR A 51 10.48 -11.66 -3.98
CA TYR A 51 10.16 -11.97 -2.59
C TYR A 51 8.89 -12.80 -2.44
N LEU A 52 7.87 -12.53 -3.25
CA LEU A 52 6.57 -13.17 -3.18
C LEU A 52 6.44 -14.42 -4.06
N THR A 53 7.48 -14.85 -4.78
CA THR A 53 7.45 -16.05 -5.65
C THR A 53 6.99 -17.31 -4.94
N SER A 54 7.27 -17.43 -3.65
CA SER A 54 6.82 -18.53 -2.79
C SER A 54 5.38 -18.36 -2.24
N ARG A 55 4.77 -17.19 -2.43
CA ARG A 55 3.46 -16.78 -1.89
C ARG A 55 2.49 -16.41 -3.02
N ARG A 56 1.96 -17.42 -3.72
CA ARG A 56 1.00 -17.23 -4.81
C ARG A 56 -0.17 -16.31 -4.47
N GLN A 57 -0.66 -16.34 -3.22
CA GLN A 57 -1.75 -15.44 -2.80
C GLN A 57 -1.28 -13.98 -2.75
N ALA A 58 -0.11 -13.72 -2.18
CA ALA A 58 0.46 -12.37 -2.17
C ALA A 58 0.71 -11.81 -3.57
N ILE A 59 1.07 -12.65 -4.55
CA ILE A 59 1.17 -12.23 -5.96
C ILE A 59 -0.19 -11.79 -6.51
N ARG A 60 -1.29 -12.50 -6.19
CA ARG A 60 -2.64 -12.11 -6.63
C ARG A 60 -3.06 -10.76 -6.05
N HIS A 61 -2.80 -10.55 -4.76
CA HIS A 61 -2.99 -9.24 -4.11
C HIS A 61 -2.15 -8.17 -4.78
N LEU A 62 -0.86 -8.44 -5.03
CA LEU A 62 0.02 -7.51 -5.72
C LEU A 62 -0.54 -7.13 -7.09
N LEU A 63 -0.88 -8.10 -7.94
CA LEU A 63 -1.46 -7.85 -9.27
C LEU A 63 -2.75 -7.05 -9.23
N ALA A 64 -3.66 -7.36 -8.29
CA ALA A 64 -4.91 -6.63 -8.15
C ALA A 64 -4.65 -5.17 -7.75
N VAL A 65 -3.73 -4.94 -6.83
CA VAL A 65 -3.38 -3.57 -6.42
C VAL A 65 -2.63 -2.82 -7.52
N SER A 66 -1.82 -3.50 -8.34
CA SER A 66 -1.19 -2.92 -9.52
C SER A 66 -2.24 -2.44 -10.51
N LEU A 67 -3.31 -3.21 -10.70
CA LEU A 67 -4.41 -2.83 -11.57
C LEU A 67 -5.14 -1.60 -11.03
N VAL A 68 -5.44 -1.56 -9.72
CA VAL A 68 -6.04 -0.38 -9.07
C VAL A 68 -5.15 0.86 -9.24
N ALA A 69 -3.85 0.72 -8.96
CA ALA A 69 -2.88 1.81 -9.11
C ALA A 69 -2.73 2.27 -10.58
N CYS A 70 -2.80 1.34 -11.52
CA CYS A 70 -2.76 1.62 -12.96
C CYS A 70 -4.00 2.42 -13.40
N CYS A 71 -5.20 1.97 -13.02
CA CYS A 71 -6.44 2.71 -13.26
C CYS A 71 -6.37 4.12 -12.67
N TRP A 72 -5.91 4.24 -11.42
CA TRP A 72 -5.72 5.51 -10.76
C TRP A 72 -4.73 6.41 -11.51
N PHE A 73 -3.58 5.87 -11.90
CA PHE A 73 -2.57 6.60 -12.67
C PHE A 73 -3.16 7.16 -13.96
N PHE A 74 -3.92 6.38 -14.73
CA PHE A 74 -4.52 6.89 -15.97
C PHE A 74 -5.55 8.00 -15.75
N ILE A 75 -6.29 7.95 -14.66
CA ILE A 75 -7.26 9.00 -14.28
C ILE A 75 -6.54 10.28 -13.84
N ALA A 76 -5.49 10.15 -13.03
CA ALA A 76 -4.88 11.28 -12.33
C ALA A 76 -3.52 11.74 -12.90
N LYS A 77 -2.97 11.10 -13.94
CA LYS A 77 -1.62 11.37 -14.49
C LYS A 77 -1.34 12.85 -14.80
N GLY A 78 -2.34 13.61 -15.24
CA GLY A 78 -2.21 15.04 -15.55
C GLY A 78 -2.16 15.96 -14.33
N GLN A 79 -2.42 15.41 -13.15
CA GLN A 79 -2.44 16.13 -11.87
C GLN A 79 -1.18 15.87 -11.04
N TYR A 80 -0.23 15.10 -11.55
CA TYR A 80 1.02 14.78 -10.86
C TYR A 80 2.20 15.51 -11.52
N GLY A 81 2.77 16.46 -10.79
CA GLY A 81 4.02 17.14 -11.15
C GLY A 81 4.72 17.59 -9.89
N TYR A 82 5.96 17.16 -9.69
CA TYR A 82 6.65 17.32 -8.41
C TYR A 82 7.71 18.42 -8.47
N ASN A 83 8.02 19.04 -7.32
CA ASN A 83 9.11 20.01 -7.18
C ASN A 83 10.52 19.39 -7.20
N ARG A 84 10.65 18.18 -7.72
CA ARG A 84 11.88 17.38 -7.79
C ARG A 84 11.91 16.64 -9.12
N GLU A 85 13.10 16.24 -9.53
CA GLU A 85 13.25 15.38 -10.71
C GLU A 85 12.66 13.99 -10.42
N ILE A 86 11.63 13.65 -11.18
CA ILE A 86 10.93 12.36 -11.09
C ILE A 86 10.92 11.69 -12.45
N LEU A 87 10.93 10.36 -12.46
CA LEU A 87 10.96 9.52 -13.63
C LEU A 87 9.69 9.77 -14.45
N LEU A 88 9.92 10.15 -15.70
CA LEU A 88 8.86 10.38 -16.67
C LEU A 88 8.84 9.21 -17.67
N ILE A 89 7.66 8.67 -17.95
CA ILE A 89 7.44 7.73 -19.04
C ILE A 89 6.30 8.30 -19.90
N GLY A 90 6.57 8.53 -21.19
CA GLY A 90 5.61 9.15 -22.10
C GLY A 90 5.16 10.55 -21.65
N GLY A 91 6.02 11.29 -20.96
CA GLY A 91 5.74 12.64 -20.45
C GLY A 91 5.01 12.70 -19.11
N TYR A 92 4.71 11.56 -18.47
CA TYR A 92 3.99 11.50 -17.20
C TYR A 92 4.86 10.97 -16.06
N THR A 93 4.73 11.53 -14.87
CA THR A 93 5.44 11.05 -13.66
C THR A 93 4.92 9.68 -13.26
N VAL A 94 5.76 8.66 -13.27
CA VAL A 94 5.33 7.28 -12.92
C VAL A 94 5.42 6.96 -11.44
N TYR A 95 6.00 7.85 -10.63
CA TYR A 95 6.07 7.69 -9.18
C TYR A 95 4.72 7.33 -8.52
N PRO A 96 3.58 8.00 -8.82
CA PRO A 96 2.29 7.65 -8.22
C PRO A 96 1.90 6.20 -8.47
N LEU A 97 2.17 5.65 -9.66
CA LEU A 97 1.81 4.27 -9.99
C LEU A 97 2.44 3.28 -9.01
N PHE A 98 3.75 3.41 -8.78
CA PHE A 98 4.49 2.51 -7.91
C PHE A 98 4.21 2.79 -6.43
N ALA A 99 4.11 4.06 -6.04
CA ALA A 99 3.80 4.45 -4.67
C ALA A 99 2.41 3.95 -4.23
N TRP A 100 1.39 4.10 -5.09
CA TRP A 100 0.04 3.60 -4.81
C TRP A 100 0.01 2.07 -4.71
N ALA A 101 0.64 1.38 -5.65
CA ALA A 101 0.66 -0.08 -5.63
C ALA A 101 1.40 -0.62 -4.39
N ALA A 102 2.60 -0.11 -4.10
CA ALA A 102 3.38 -0.53 -2.93
C ALA A 102 2.68 -0.18 -1.61
N GLY A 103 2.16 1.04 -1.48
CA GLY A 103 1.49 1.50 -0.26
C GLY A 103 0.21 0.71 0.06
N LEU A 104 -0.68 0.54 -0.92
CA LEU A 104 -1.92 -0.23 -0.76
C LEU A 104 -1.66 -1.71 -0.48
N PHE A 105 -0.65 -2.30 -1.14
CA PHE A 105 -0.24 -3.67 -0.85
C PHE A 105 0.32 -3.81 0.57
N GLY A 106 1.23 -2.90 0.96
CA GLY A 106 1.85 -2.88 2.27
C GLY A 106 0.84 -2.77 3.41
N VAL A 107 -0.13 -1.85 3.29
CA VAL A 107 -1.18 -1.72 4.31
C VAL A 107 -2.05 -2.98 4.40
N TYR A 108 -2.34 -3.65 3.29
CA TYR A 108 -3.12 -4.89 3.31
C TYR A 108 -2.34 -6.06 3.94
N LEU A 109 -1.03 -6.14 3.72
CA LEU A 109 -0.16 -7.09 4.45
C LEU A 109 -0.20 -6.82 5.95
N MET A 110 -0.10 -5.56 6.39
CA MET A 110 -0.18 -5.19 7.80
C MET A 110 -1.55 -5.54 8.39
N TYR A 111 -2.63 -5.19 7.69
CA TYR A 111 -4.00 -5.52 8.08
C TYR A 111 -4.19 -7.03 8.25
N SER A 112 -3.76 -7.84 7.28
CA SER A 112 -3.92 -9.30 7.34
C SER A 112 -3.11 -9.95 8.47
N CYS A 113 -1.97 -9.38 8.85
CA CYS A 113 -1.26 -9.79 10.08
C CYS A 113 -2.08 -9.49 11.34
N TRP A 114 -2.66 -8.30 11.45
CA TRP A 114 -3.34 -7.86 12.66
C TRP A 114 -4.75 -8.42 12.83
N VAL A 115 -5.50 -8.60 11.74
CA VAL A 115 -6.87 -9.13 11.81
C VAL A 115 -6.92 -10.56 12.36
N ARG A 116 -5.84 -11.34 12.19
CA ARG A 116 -5.70 -12.68 12.78
C ARG A 116 -5.73 -12.68 14.31
N ILE A 117 -5.34 -11.57 14.94
CA ILE A 117 -5.38 -11.39 16.40
C ILE A 117 -6.84 -11.21 16.86
N PHE A 118 -7.72 -10.74 15.97
CA PHE A 118 -9.13 -10.46 16.25
C PHE A 118 -10.06 -11.18 15.24
N PRO A 119 -10.11 -12.53 15.25
CA PRO A 119 -10.70 -13.33 14.18
C PRO A 119 -12.22 -13.19 14.03
N ASN A 120 -12.93 -12.71 15.04
CA ASN A 120 -14.40 -12.67 15.08
C ASN A 120 -15.01 -11.33 14.61
N ARG A 121 -14.30 -10.55 13.79
CA ARG A 121 -14.84 -9.28 13.28
C ARG A 121 -15.75 -9.50 12.07
N THR A 122 -16.91 -8.85 12.08
CA THR A 122 -17.80 -8.74 10.92
C THR A 122 -17.08 -8.06 9.75
N LEU A 123 -17.60 -8.20 8.52
CA LEU A 123 -17.04 -7.49 7.35
C LEU A 123 -16.92 -5.99 7.60
N THR A 124 -17.94 -5.37 8.19
CA THR A 124 -17.93 -3.94 8.57
C THR A 124 -16.82 -3.64 9.57
N GLY A 125 -16.64 -4.46 10.61
CA GLY A 125 -15.58 -4.27 11.59
C GLY A 125 -14.17 -4.45 11.01
N ARG A 126 -14.02 -5.30 10.00
CA ARG A 126 -12.78 -5.49 9.23
C ARG A 126 -12.49 -4.29 8.31
N LEU A 127 -13.52 -3.80 7.61
CA LEU A 127 -13.43 -2.61 6.77
C LEU A 127 -13.03 -1.38 7.61
N ILE A 128 -13.74 -1.09 8.71
CA ILE A 128 -13.43 0.06 9.57
C ILE A 128 -11.99 -0.01 10.07
N PHE A 129 -11.53 -1.20 10.48
CA PHE A 129 -10.15 -1.39 10.92
C PHE A 129 -9.14 -1.11 9.81
N PHE A 130 -9.39 -1.62 8.61
CA PHE A 130 -8.55 -1.36 7.45
C PHE A 130 -8.53 0.13 7.10
N VAL A 131 -9.69 0.81 7.09
CA VAL A 131 -9.79 2.25 6.79
C VAL A 131 -8.98 3.07 7.78
N VAL A 132 -9.11 2.80 9.08
CA VAL A 132 -8.34 3.51 10.12
C VAL A 132 -6.84 3.30 9.89
N LEU A 133 -6.40 2.05 9.71
CA LEU A 133 -4.99 1.75 9.45
C LEU A 133 -4.47 2.46 8.18
N TYR A 134 -5.24 2.41 7.10
CA TYR A 134 -4.93 3.04 5.83
C TYR A 134 -4.82 4.56 5.95
N TRP A 135 -5.81 5.23 6.55
CA TRP A 135 -5.78 6.67 6.72
C TRP A 135 -4.64 7.12 7.64
N SER A 136 -4.36 6.39 8.72
CA SER A 136 -3.22 6.69 9.59
C SER A 136 -1.89 6.66 8.82
N LEU A 137 -1.68 5.63 8.00
CA LEU A 137 -0.45 5.51 7.19
C LEU A 137 -0.41 6.56 6.06
N LEU A 138 -1.53 6.79 5.38
CA LEU A 138 -1.63 7.80 4.33
C LEU A 138 -1.30 9.19 4.88
N PHE A 139 -1.99 9.64 5.93
CA PHE A 139 -1.73 10.95 6.53
C PHE A 139 -0.32 11.04 7.11
N GLY A 140 0.17 9.99 7.77
CA GLY A 140 1.54 9.94 8.27
C GLY A 140 2.56 10.13 7.15
N SER A 141 2.40 9.42 6.04
CA SER A 141 3.29 9.53 4.87
C SER A 141 3.23 10.92 4.22
N GLU A 142 2.05 11.51 4.10
CA GLU A 142 1.86 12.85 3.53
C GLU A 142 2.45 13.95 4.43
N ILE A 143 2.28 13.84 5.75
CA ILE A 143 2.90 14.76 6.71
C ILE A 143 4.42 14.72 6.58
N VAL A 144 5.00 13.52 6.58
CA VAL A 144 6.44 13.32 6.46
C VAL A 144 6.94 13.84 5.11
N ALA A 145 6.27 13.51 4.01
CA ALA A 145 6.66 13.96 2.67
C ALA A 145 6.57 15.50 2.55
N CYS A 146 5.45 16.10 2.92
CA CYS A 146 5.18 17.53 2.70
C CYS A 146 5.93 18.44 3.68
N HIS A 147 5.92 18.11 4.97
CA HIS A 147 6.42 19.00 6.02
C HIS A 147 7.88 18.74 6.37
N TYR A 148 8.35 17.50 6.28
CA TYR A 148 9.74 17.15 6.62
C TYR A 148 10.65 17.09 5.40
N PHE A 149 10.22 16.42 4.33
CA PHE A 149 11.02 16.31 3.11
C PHE A 149 10.71 17.40 2.07
N HIS A 150 9.69 18.23 2.29
CA HIS A 150 9.27 19.24 1.31
C HIS A 150 9.01 18.66 -0.09
N PHE A 151 8.58 17.40 -0.17
CA PHE A 151 8.14 16.74 -1.38
C PHE A 151 6.72 17.22 -1.70
N ARG A 152 6.57 18.01 -2.77
CA ARG A 152 5.30 18.69 -3.09
C ARG A 152 4.88 18.45 -4.53
N ASN A 153 3.59 18.19 -4.70
CA ASN A 153 2.95 18.20 -6.01
C ASN A 153 2.67 19.66 -6.42
N ILE A 154 3.55 20.21 -7.25
CA ILE A 154 3.44 21.58 -7.77
C ILE A 154 2.32 21.72 -8.81
N ALA A 155 1.95 20.65 -9.50
CA ALA A 155 0.88 20.69 -10.51
C ALA A 155 -0.47 21.11 -9.90
N THR A 156 -0.66 20.84 -8.61
CA THR A 156 -1.91 21.09 -7.89
C THR A 156 -1.72 21.93 -6.62
N ALA A 157 -0.56 22.58 -6.45
CA ALA A 157 -0.25 23.32 -5.23
C ALA A 157 -1.20 24.49 -4.92
N ASN A 158 -1.94 24.99 -5.93
CA ASN A 158 -2.92 26.07 -5.75
C ASN A 158 -4.23 25.60 -5.10
N TYR A 159 -4.49 24.30 -5.03
CA TYR A 159 -5.66 23.77 -4.34
C TYR A 159 -5.47 23.81 -2.83
N ALA A 160 -6.55 24.05 -2.09
CA ALA A 160 -6.54 23.93 -0.64
C ALA A 160 -6.20 22.50 -0.23
N GLY A 161 -5.32 22.35 0.76
CA GLY A 161 -5.02 21.06 1.37
C GLY A 161 -6.18 20.57 2.24
N LEU A 162 -6.10 19.33 2.71
CA LEU A 162 -7.07 18.80 3.67
C LEU A 162 -7.05 19.62 4.97
N PRO A 163 -8.22 19.83 5.60
CA PRO A 163 -8.30 20.49 6.89
C PRO A 163 -7.46 19.73 7.92
N LEU A 164 -6.88 20.45 8.89
CA LEU A 164 -6.01 19.96 9.97
C LEU A 164 -4.57 19.58 9.56
N VAL A 165 -4.39 18.86 8.45
CA VAL A 165 -3.08 18.31 8.06
C VAL A 165 -2.34 19.21 7.06
N ASN A 166 -3.08 20.04 6.31
CA ASN A 166 -2.58 20.92 5.26
C ASN A 166 -1.63 20.18 4.29
N CYS A 167 -2.09 19.01 3.85
CA CYS A 167 -1.43 18.13 2.88
C CYS A 167 -2.46 17.72 1.80
N ILE A 168 -2.03 17.00 0.76
CA ILE A 168 -2.89 16.57 -0.35
C ILE A 168 -3.59 17.79 -1.01
N HIS A 169 -2.78 18.74 -1.47
CA HIS A 169 -3.22 19.91 -2.25
C HIS A 169 -3.61 19.47 -3.66
N VAL A 170 -4.84 19.02 -3.85
CA VAL A 170 -5.39 18.48 -5.12
C VAL A 170 -6.88 18.83 -5.23
N PRO A 171 -7.51 18.73 -6.42
CA PRO A 171 -8.95 18.92 -6.55
C PRO A 171 -9.76 18.02 -5.60
N GLY A 172 -10.95 18.47 -5.17
CA GLY A 172 -11.76 17.75 -4.17
C GLY A 172 -12.09 16.30 -4.54
N TRP A 173 -12.31 16.00 -5.83
CA TRP A 173 -12.53 14.62 -6.29
C TRP A 173 -11.29 13.73 -6.07
N MET A 174 -10.09 14.30 -6.21
CA MET A 174 -8.83 13.60 -6.03
C MET A 174 -8.56 13.40 -4.53
N GLN A 175 -8.90 14.38 -3.68
CA GLN A 175 -8.88 14.20 -2.21
C GLN A 175 -9.78 13.04 -1.77
N ALA A 176 -11.01 12.98 -2.29
CA ALA A 176 -11.93 11.88 -2.01
C ALA A 176 -11.36 10.54 -2.48
N ALA A 177 -10.78 10.48 -3.68
CA ALA A 177 -10.16 9.27 -4.21
C ALA A 177 -8.95 8.81 -3.36
N TYR A 178 -8.12 9.76 -2.86
CA TYR A 178 -7.07 9.45 -1.90
C TYR A 178 -7.62 8.74 -0.65
N LEU A 179 -8.78 9.16 -0.14
CA LEU A 179 -9.38 8.51 1.02
C LEU A 179 -10.08 7.18 0.69
N LEU A 180 -10.57 7.02 -0.54
CA LEU A 180 -11.37 5.87 -0.98
C LEU A 180 -10.57 4.73 -1.62
N ASN A 181 -9.37 4.98 -2.15
CA ASN A 181 -8.56 3.95 -2.81
C ASN A 181 -8.28 2.75 -1.90
N GLY A 182 -7.95 2.99 -0.63
CA GLY A 182 -7.81 1.94 0.38
C GLY A 182 -9.09 1.10 0.56
N PRO A 183 -10.21 1.70 0.99
CA PRO A 183 -11.50 1.01 1.11
C PRO A 183 -11.91 0.24 -0.14
N ILE A 184 -11.75 0.82 -1.34
CA ILE A 184 -12.07 0.16 -2.61
C ILE A 184 -11.21 -1.08 -2.79
N TYR A 185 -9.89 -0.97 -2.60
CA TYR A 185 -8.99 -2.10 -2.71
C TYR A 185 -9.32 -3.21 -1.70
N PHE A 186 -9.62 -2.85 -0.45
CA PHE A 186 -10.07 -3.79 0.56
C PHE A 186 -11.31 -4.59 0.11
N LEU A 187 -12.33 -3.90 -0.41
CA LEU A 187 -13.56 -4.55 -0.89
C LEU A 187 -13.29 -5.44 -2.10
N ILE A 188 -12.41 -5.04 -3.02
CA ILE A 188 -11.97 -5.89 -4.14
C ILE A 188 -11.41 -7.21 -3.60
N CYS A 189 -10.52 -7.17 -2.61
CA CYS A 189 -9.93 -8.37 -2.05
C CYS A 189 -10.95 -9.29 -1.36
N GLU A 190 -11.85 -8.71 -0.54
CA GLU A 190 -12.88 -9.47 0.18
C GLU A 190 -13.90 -10.11 -0.78
N PHE A 191 -14.41 -9.36 -1.77
CA PHE A 191 -15.41 -9.88 -2.72
C PHE A 191 -14.81 -10.80 -3.77
N SER A 192 -13.53 -10.65 -4.11
CA SER A 192 -12.83 -11.61 -4.98
C SER A 192 -12.45 -12.90 -4.26
N GLY A 193 -12.70 -13.01 -2.95
CA GLY A 193 -12.38 -14.19 -2.15
C GLY A 193 -10.88 -14.47 -2.10
N PHE A 194 -10.04 -13.43 -2.13
CA PHE A 194 -8.61 -13.62 -2.06
C PHE A 194 -8.22 -14.19 -0.70
N ALA A 195 -7.50 -15.31 -0.71
CA ALA A 195 -6.96 -15.86 0.52
C ALA A 195 -5.92 -14.90 1.13
N ASP A 196 -5.70 -15.05 2.43
CA ASP A 196 -4.77 -14.23 3.18
C ASP A 196 -3.35 -14.28 2.56
N PRO A 197 -2.76 -13.13 2.19
CA PRO A 197 -1.48 -13.07 1.49
C PRO A 197 -0.30 -13.58 2.32
N ASN A 198 -0.47 -13.66 3.64
CA ASN A 198 0.53 -14.11 4.59
C ASN A 198 0.46 -15.63 4.86
N ILE A 199 -0.43 -16.39 4.21
CA ILE A 199 -0.51 -17.86 4.35
C ILE A 199 0.23 -18.55 3.18
N PRO A 200 1.26 -19.38 3.44
CA PRO A 200 1.88 -20.20 2.42
C PRO A 200 0.89 -21.25 1.88
N MET A 201 0.84 -21.44 0.56
CA MET A 201 -0.13 -22.35 -0.08
C MET A 201 -0.02 -23.81 0.41
N ARG A 202 1.15 -24.26 0.86
CA ARG A 202 1.33 -25.60 1.45
C ARG A 202 0.54 -25.83 2.75
N ALA A 203 0.14 -24.77 3.45
CA ALA A 203 -0.69 -24.86 4.64
C ALA A 203 -2.20 -24.79 4.35
N ALA A 204 -2.59 -24.54 3.09
CA ALA A 204 -3.98 -24.31 2.69
C ALA A 204 -4.67 -25.52 2.04
N LEU A 205 -3.99 -26.65 1.90
CA LEU A 205 -4.61 -27.90 1.44
C LEU A 205 -5.16 -28.66 2.66
N PRO A 206 -6.47 -28.98 2.69
CA PRO A 206 -6.98 -29.94 3.66
C PRO A 206 -6.28 -31.28 3.38
N ARG A 207 -5.69 -31.88 4.42
CA ARG A 207 -5.29 -33.29 4.38
C ARG A 207 -6.52 -34.16 4.42
#